data_AF-A0A327V6V1-F1
#
_entry.id   AF-A0A327V6V1-F1
#
_cell.length_a   1.000
_cell.length_b   1.000
_cell.length_c   1.000
_cell.angle_alpha   90.00
_cell.angle_beta   90.00
_cell.angle_gamma   90.00
#
_symmetry.space_group_name_H-M   'P 1'
#
loop_
_entity.id
_entity.type
_entity.pdbx_description
1 polymer ?
#
loop_
_entity_poly.entity_id
_entity_poly.type
_entity_poly.pdbx_seq_one_letter_code
_entity_poly.pdbx_strand_id
1 'polypeptide(L)'
;MTSPAPDPAASPDSTPRRFAMRFTSTPRGANLARRLVAKRLEQWGCSPGTEAHESMVHIAGELAANAVRHGHVPGRDFRLCLTTVMHTAATTPPFAA
;
A
#
# COMPACT_ATOMS: atom_id res chain seq x y z
N MET A 1 34.87 -13.19 9.62
CA MET A 1 33.64 -12.37 9.63
C MET A 1 32.57 -13.18 8.94
N THR A 2 31.78 -13.93 9.72
CA THR A 2 30.79 -14.89 9.21
C THR A 2 29.50 -14.15 8.92
N SER A 3 29.09 -14.14 7.65
CA SER A 3 27.77 -13.66 7.22
C SER A 3 26.67 -14.48 7.91
N PRO A 4 25.60 -13.86 8.46
CA PRO A 4 24.48 -14.64 8.95
C PRO A 4 23.80 -15.34 7.77
N ALA A 5 23.52 -16.62 7.93
CA ALA A 5 22.74 -17.40 6.98
C ALA A 5 21.34 -16.78 6.84
N PRO A 6 20.76 -16.72 5.62
CA PRO A 6 19.37 -16.31 5.46
C PRO A 6 18.46 -17.29 6.20
N ASP A 7 17.52 -16.76 6.99
CA ASP A 7 16.51 -17.57 7.69
C ASP A 7 15.76 -18.47 6.70
N PRO A 8 15.72 -19.81 6.91
CA PRO A 8 15.03 -20.74 6.01
C PRO A 8 13.49 -20.64 6.06
N ALA A 9 12.93 -19.69 6.82
CA ALA A 9 11.50 -19.43 6.91
C ALA A 9 11.04 -18.18 6.11
N ALA A 10 11.96 -17.44 5.49
CA ALA A 10 11.58 -16.38 4.56
C ALA A 10 11.15 -17.02 3.24
N SER A 11 9.85 -17.28 3.10
CA SER A 11 9.28 -17.67 1.80
C SER A 11 9.72 -16.64 0.74
N PRO A 12 10.50 -17.02 -0.28
CA PRO A 12 11.03 -16.10 -1.28
C PRO A 12 9.94 -15.38 -2.10
N ASP A 13 8.69 -15.83 -1.98
CA ASP A 13 7.56 -15.40 -2.81
C ASP A 13 6.87 -14.11 -2.33
N SER A 14 7.32 -13.51 -1.22
CA SER A 14 6.64 -12.36 -0.59
C SER A 14 7.44 -11.06 -0.68
N THR A 15 7.95 -10.72 -1.88
CA THR A 15 8.60 -9.42 -2.09
C THR A 15 7.59 -8.28 -1.89
N PRO A 16 7.82 -7.34 -0.94
CA PRO A 16 6.90 -6.25 -0.68
C PRO A 16 6.86 -5.28 -1.85
N ARG A 17 5.65 -4.95 -2.33
CA ARG A 17 5.46 -3.90 -3.33
C ARG A 17 5.25 -2.58 -2.61
N ARG A 18 6.00 -1.54 -3.00
CA ARG A 18 5.96 -0.21 -2.37
C ARG A 18 5.63 0.89 -3.37
N PHE A 19 4.94 1.90 -2.89
CA PHE A 19 4.66 3.15 -3.57
C PHE A 19 4.80 4.29 -2.58
N ALA A 20 5.46 5.37 -2.97
CA ALA A 20 5.57 6.57 -2.14
C ALA A 20 5.55 7.82 -3.01
N MET A 21 4.75 8.81 -2.64
CA MET A 21 4.63 10.07 -3.37
C MET A 21 4.30 11.21 -2.42
N ARG A 22 4.67 12.43 -2.82
CA ARG A 22 4.28 13.68 -2.14
C ARG A 22 3.13 14.35 -2.88
N PHE A 23 2.25 14.95 -2.11
CA PHE A 23 1.07 15.67 -2.59
C PHE A 23 0.98 17.02 -1.91
N THR A 24 0.53 18.02 -2.66
CA THR A 24 0.22 19.32 -2.10
C THR A 24 -0.90 19.20 -1.08
N SER A 25 -0.80 19.92 0.04
CA SER A 25 -1.78 19.90 1.13
C SER A 25 -3.05 20.69 0.77
N THR A 26 -3.73 20.26 -0.29
CA THR A 26 -4.96 20.85 -0.82
C THR A 26 -6.04 19.77 -1.00
N PRO A 27 -7.34 20.11 -1.02
CA PRO A 27 -8.41 19.15 -1.31
C PRO A 27 -8.23 18.43 -2.66
N ARG A 28 -7.64 19.10 -3.66
CA ARG A 28 -7.29 18.50 -4.95
C ARG A 28 -6.17 17.47 -4.81
N GLY A 29 -5.13 17.77 -4.02
CA GLY A 29 -4.05 16.85 -3.69
C GLY A 29 -4.53 15.60 -2.96
N ALA A 30 -5.44 15.74 -1.99
CA ALA A 30 -6.05 14.60 -1.30
C ALA A 30 -6.86 13.69 -2.26
N ASN A 31 -7.65 14.28 -3.15
CA ASN A 31 -8.39 13.52 -4.15
C ASN A 31 -7.46 12.82 -5.16
N LEU A 32 -6.34 13.45 -5.54
CA LEU A 32 -5.34 12.80 -6.39
C LEU A 32 -4.67 11.63 -5.67
N ALA A 33 -4.28 11.81 -4.40
CA ALA A 33 -3.67 10.77 -3.57
C ALA A 33 -4.59 9.54 -3.48
N ARG A 34 -5.88 9.73 -3.16
CA ARG A 34 -6.88 8.65 -3.11
C ARG A 34 -7.01 7.89 -4.43
N ARG A 35 -7.11 8.61 -5.56
CA ARG A 35 -7.21 7.99 -6.90
C ARG A 35 -5.96 7.19 -7.28
N LEU A 36 -4.78 7.68 -6.89
CA LEU A 36 -3.52 6.96 -7.15
C LEU A 36 -3.39 5.71 -6.27
N VAL A 37 -3.93 5.71 -5.05
CA VAL A 37 -4.00 4.50 -4.22
C VAL A 37 -4.86 3.42 -4.90
N ALA A 38 -6.07 3.76 -5.36
CA ALA A 38 -6.93 2.81 -6.07
C ALA A 38 -6.20 2.19 -7.29
N LYS A 39 -5.66 3.04 -8.17
CA LYS A 39 -4.89 2.59 -9.33
C LYS A 39 -3.69 1.71 -8.96
N ARG A 40 -3.02 2.01 -7.84
CA ARG A 40 -1.85 1.24 -7.41
C ARG A 40 -2.24 -0.13 -6.86
N LEU A 41 -3.36 -0.21 -6.15
CA LEU A 41 -3.94 -1.47 -5.67
C LEU A 41 -4.35 -2.35 -6.86
N GLU A 42 -5.04 -1.79 -7.86
CA GLU A 42 -5.39 -2.49 -9.09
C GLU A 42 -4.15 -3.05 -9.82
N GLN A 43 -3.11 -2.22 -9.99
CA GLN A 43 -1.82 -2.65 -10.56
C GLN A 43 -1.13 -3.74 -9.75
N TRP A 44 -1.43 -3.84 -8.45
CA TRP A 44 -0.89 -4.87 -7.58
C TRP A 44 -1.79 -6.11 -7.48
N GLY A 45 -2.88 -6.18 -8.25
CA GLY A 45 -3.78 -7.33 -8.30
C GLY A 45 -4.88 -7.30 -7.24
N CYS A 46 -5.05 -6.19 -6.51
CA CYS A 46 -6.20 -6.00 -5.63
C CYS A 46 -7.37 -5.47 -6.47
N SER A 47 -8.32 -6.35 -6.80
CA SER A 47 -9.47 -6.00 -7.64
C SER A 47 -10.39 -4.96 -6.97
N PRO A 48 -10.93 -3.99 -7.73
CA PRO A 48 -12.00 -3.12 -7.26
C PRO A 48 -13.21 -3.92 -6.77
N GLY A 49 -13.90 -3.43 -5.74
CA GLY A 49 -15.03 -4.13 -5.12
C GLY A 49 -14.64 -5.19 -4.08
N THR A 50 -13.35 -5.47 -3.90
CA THR A 50 -12.89 -6.24 -2.74
C THR A 50 -12.85 -5.34 -1.50
N GLU A 51 -13.17 -5.91 -0.33
CA GLU A 51 -13.11 -5.19 0.94
C GLU A 51 -11.72 -4.56 1.16
N ALA A 52 -10.65 -5.32 0.92
CA ALA A 52 -9.29 -4.81 1.04
C ALA A 52 -9.03 -3.59 0.14
N HIS A 53 -9.53 -3.59 -1.10
CA HIS A 53 -9.39 -2.45 -2.00
C HIS A 53 -10.20 -1.25 -1.48
N GLU A 54 -11.47 -1.45 -1.14
CA GLU A 54 -12.36 -0.37 -0.68
C GLU A 54 -11.90 0.25 0.62
N SER A 55 -11.54 -0.56 1.62
CA SER A 55 -11.01 -0.09 2.91
C SER A 55 -9.73 0.71 2.72
N MET A 56 -8.78 0.22 1.90
CA MET A 56 -7.52 0.93 1.68
C MET A 56 -7.72 2.27 0.97
N VAL A 57 -8.62 2.34 -0.02
CA VAL A 57 -8.97 3.60 -0.70
C VAL A 57 -9.65 4.56 0.27
N HIS A 58 -10.54 4.07 1.14
CA HIS A 58 -11.22 4.88 2.15
C HIS A 58 -10.24 5.43 3.19
N ILE A 59 -9.42 4.57 3.80
CA ILE A 59 -8.38 4.95 4.77
C ILE A 59 -7.42 5.98 4.17
N ALA A 60 -6.94 5.76 2.93
CA ALA A 60 -6.07 6.72 2.26
C ALA A 60 -6.74 8.09 2.07
N GLY A 61 -8.04 8.09 1.76
CA GLY A 61 -8.85 9.31 1.65
C GLY A 61 -8.91 10.08 2.97
N GLU A 62 -9.25 9.40 4.06
CA GLU A 62 -9.34 10.00 5.40
C GLU A 62 -8.00 10.53 5.90
N LEU A 63 -6.92 9.76 5.73
CA LEU A 63 -5.58 10.20 6.11
C LEU A 63 -5.10 11.41 5.30
N ALA A 64 -5.39 11.43 3.99
CA ALA A 64 -5.07 12.58 3.16
C ALA A 64 -5.91 13.81 3.53
N ALA A 65 -7.20 13.63 3.85
CA ALA A 65 -8.05 14.70 4.35
C ALA A 65 -7.56 15.27 5.69
N ASN A 66 -7.14 14.39 6.61
CA ASN A 66 -6.52 14.80 7.87
C ASN A 66 -5.22 15.56 7.64
N ALA A 67 -4.38 15.12 6.70
CA ALA A 67 -3.16 15.84 6.32
C ALA A 67 -3.45 17.23 5.75
N VAL A 68 -4.50 17.39 4.93
CA VAL A 68 -4.92 18.70 4.40
C VAL A 68 -5.48 19.59 5.51
N ARG A 69 -6.34 19.05 6.39
CA ARG A 69 -7.01 19.83 7.45
C ARG A 69 -6.05 20.27 8.55
N HIS A 70 -5.15 19.40 8.96
CA HIS A 70 -4.28 19.61 10.12
C HIS A 70 -2.83 19.94 9.75
N GLY A 71 -2.41 19.63 8.52
CA GLY A 71 -1.05 19.89 8.02
C GLY A 71 -0.89 21.19 7.24
N HIS A 72 -1.89 22.08 7.26
CA HIS A 72 -1.92 23.33 6.47
C HIS A 72 -0.89 24.36 6.98
N VAL A 73 0.37 24.10 6.66
CA VAL A 73 1.46 25.08 6.67
C VAL A 73 1.68 25.49 5.22
N PRO A 74 1.62 26.81 4.87
CA PRO A 74 1.87 27.28 3.52
C PRO A 74 3.17 26.70 2.95
N GLY A 75 3.11 26.12 1.75
CA GLY A 75 4.27 25.54 1.07
C GLY A 75 4.68 24.12 1.51
N ARG A 76 3.90 23.45 2.36
CA ARG A 76 4.22 22.09 2.82
C ARG A 76 3.37 21.02 2.13
N ASP A 77 4.04 19.97 1.65
CA ASP A 77 3.40 18.76 1.10
C ASP A 77 3.21 17.69 2.19
N PHE A 78 2.24 16.80 1.99
CA PHE A 78 2.15 15.55 2.73
C PHE A 78 2.69 14.38 1.90
N ARG A 79 3.21 13.35 2.58
CA ARG A 79 3.72 12.14 1.94
C ARG A 79 2.74 10.99 2.16
N LEU A 80 2.38 10.30 1.08
CA LEU A 80 1.64 9.04 1.13
C LEU A 80 2.58 7.89 0.78
N CYS A 81 2.56 6.84 1.58
CA CYS A 81 3.28 5.60 1.34
C CYS A 81 2.29 4.42 1.39
N LEU A 82 2.33 3.56 0.38
CA LEU A 82 1.58 2.31 0.31
C LEU A 82 2.60 1.16 0.28
N THR A 83 2.40 0.13 1.08
CA THR A 83 3.19 -1.10 1.07
C THR A 83 2.23 -2.28 1.13
N THR A 84 2.44 -3.29 0.28
CA THR A 84 1.70 -4.55 0.34
C THR A 84 2.67 -5.72 0.32
N VAL A 85 2.34 -6.75 1.09
CA VAL A 85 3.01 -8.05 1.04
C VAL A 85 1.95 -9.01 0.54
N MET A 86 2.12 -9.51 -0.69
CA MET A 86 1.24 -10.55 -1.20
C MET A 86 1.63 -11.84 -0.52
N HIS A 87 0.74 -12.37 0.32
CA HIS A 87 0.91 -13.71 0.83
C HIS A 87 0.41 -14.67 -0.25
N THR A 88 1.32 -15.26 -1.00
CA THR A 88 0.99 -16.42 -1.83
C THR A 88 0.74 -17.57 -0.86
N ALA A 89 -0.52 -17.87 -0.58
CA ALA A 89 -0.84 -19.12 0.09
C ALA A 89 -0.31 -20.24 -0.81
N ALA A 90 0.72 -20.95 -0.35
CA ALA A 90 1.17 -22.16 -1.00
C ALA A 90 -0.06 -23.06 -1.12
N THR A 91 -0.51 -23.29 -2.35
CA THR A 91 -1.58 -24.24 -2.60
C THR A 91 -1.01 -25.59 -2.24
N THR A 92 -1.26 -26.04 -1.01
CA THR A 92 -1.03 -27.43 -0.61
C THR A 92 -1.86 -28.27 -1.58
N PRO A 93 -1.23 -29.09 -2.45
CA PRO A 93 -2.01 -29.92 -3.35
C PRO A 93 -2.89 -30.85 -2.50
N PRO A 94 -4.21 -30.96 -2.77
CA PRO A 94 -5.00 -32.03 -2.22
C PRO A 94 -4.45 -33.33 -2.81
N PHE A 95 -4.17 -34.33 -1.97
CA PHE A 95 -3.51 -35.61 -2.28
C PHE A 95 -1.97 -35.61 -2.22
N ALA A 96 -1.44 -35.56 -1.00
CA ALA A 96 -0.31 -36.42 -0.64
C ALA A 96 -0.88 -37.68 0.03
N ALA A 97 -0.94 -38.77 -0.77
CA ALA A 97 -1.13 -40.20 -0.47
C ALA A 97 -2.09 -40.63 0.65
#